data_AF-A0A3C1K8Z8-F1
#
_entry.id   AF-A0A3C1K8Z8-F1
#
_cell.length_a   1.000
_cell.length_b   1.000
_cell.length_c   1.000
_cell.angle_alpha   90.00
_cell.angle_beta   90.00
_cell.angle_gamma   90.00
#
_symmetry.space_group_name_H-M   'P 1'
#
loop_
_entity.id
_entity.type
_entity.pdbx_description
1 polymer ?
#
loop_
_entity_poly.entity_id
_entity_poly.type
_entity_poly.pdbx_seq_one_letter_code
_entity_poly.pdbx_strand_id
1 'polypeptide(L)'
;MNNTKQNMSQNSYIRLFHASPNAPSVDVYANGNMIANGLSYKQLTNYLSVPSGNYNIEIFPEGQKNNPVLSGQVNIPANSAFTAAAISELPDISMLLIQEIYKPRLNKDKSYVRFVHLSPNAPAVDITLPNGTKLFQDVAYKEHTDYLEVDPGNYTLQVKPTGGNQTVLTVPDLNLERGKIYSVYAVGLVGQEPSLEAVMVTDSTY
;
A
#
# COMPACT_ATOMS: atom_id res chain seq x y z
N MET A 1 38.69 -24.76 -11.73
CA MET A 1 37.38 -24.84 -12.42
C MET A 1 36.44 -23.87 -11.73
N ASN A 2 35.86 -22.96 -12.50
CA ASN A 2 35.21 -21.75 -12.02
C ASN A 2 33.95 -22.02 -11.19
N ASN A 3 33.86 -21.28 -10.09
CA ASN A 3 32.77 -21.24 -9.15
C ASN A 3 31.68 -20.29 -9.70
N THR A 4 30.78 -20.79 -10.55
CA THR A 4 29.55 -20.08 -10.91
C THR A 4 28.39 -20.71 -10.16
N LYS A 5 28.24 -20.35 -8.88
CA LYS A 5 26.89 -20.22 -8.34
C LYS A 5 26.24 -19.11 -9.16
N GLN A 6 25.50 -19.48 -10.20
CA GLN A 6 24.51 -18.59 -10.76
C GLN A 6 23.71 -18.08 -9.55
N ASN A 7 23.72 -16.78 -9.31
CA ASN A 7 22.73 -16.16 -8.44
C ASN A 7 21.38 -16.50 -9.07
N MET A 8 20.77 -17.62 -8.68
CA MET A 8 19.38 -17.90 -8.99
C MET A 8 18.62 -16.76 -8.34
N SER A 9 18.20 -15.78 -9.13
CA SER A 9 17.35 -14.73 -8.63
C SER A 9 16.11 -15.41 -8.08
N GLN A 10 15.92 -15.32 -6.76
CA GLN A 10 14.72 -15.88 -6.16
C GLN A 10 13.60 -14.90 -6.43
N ASN A 11 12.44 -15.43 -6.81
CA ASN A 11 11.30 -14.60 -7.16
C ASN A 11 10.77 -13.89 -5.92
N SER A 12 10.35 -12.66 -6.14
CA SER A 12 9.58 -11.84 -5.23
C SER A 12 8.29 -11.44 -5.91
N TYR A 13 7.35 -10.90 -5.14
CA TYR A 13 6.04 -10.50 -5.64
C TYR A 13 5.85 -9.01 -5.38
N ILE A 14 5.48 -8.26 -6.42
CA ILE A 14 5.15 -6.85 -6.29
C ILE A 14 3.74 -6.61 -6.80
N ARG A 15 2.96 -5.79 -6.12
CA ARG A 15 1.77 -5.16 -6.71
C ARG A 15 1.96 -3.65 -6.70
N LEU A 16 1.51 -2.98 -7.74
CA LEU A 16 1.58 -1.53 -7.83
C LEU A 16 0.31 -0.91 -7.26
N PHE A 17 0.43 0.24 -6.60
CA PHE A 17 -0.69 1.01 -6.09
C PHE A 17 -0.54 2.49 -6.45
N HIS A 18 -1.53 3.06 -7.11
CA HIS A 18 -1.55 4.50 -7.34
C HIS A 18 -2.27 5.23 -6.20
N ALA A 19 -1.51 5.80 -5.27
CA ALA A 19 -2.02 6.55 -4.12
C ALA A 19 -1.69 8.06 -4.15
N SER A 20 -1.07 8.56 -5.22
CA SER A 20 -0.83 9.99 -5.42
C SER A 20 -2.15 10.70 -5.77
N PRO A 21 -2.63 11.67 -4.96
CA PRO A 21 -3.99 12.17 -5.09
C PRO A 21 -4.22 13.13 -6.26
N ASN A 22 -3.19 13.83 -6.73
CA ASN A 22 -3.29 14.81 -7.82
C ASN A 22 -2.58 14.40 -9.11
N ALA A 23 -1.97 13.21 -9.16
CA ALA A 23 -1.41 12.67 -10.40
C ALA A 23 -2.54 12.09 -11.29
N PRO A 24 -2.45 12.25 -12.62
CA PRO A 24 -3.37 11.59 -13.55
C PRO A 24 -3.15 10.08 -13.54
N SER A 25 -3.98 9.30 -14.25
CA SER A 25 -3.64 7.90 -14.56
C SER A 25 -2.22 7.80 -15.13
N VAL A 26 -1.51 6.73 -14.77
CA VAL A 26 -0.09 6.57 -15.10
C VAL A 26 0.24 5.24 -15.76
N ASP A 27 1.26 5.27 -16.62
CA ASP A 27 1.97 4.10 -17.09
C ASP A 27 3.22 3.90 -16.23
N VAL A 28 3.42 2.68 -15.73
CA VAL A 28 4.57 2.32 -14.87
C VAL A 28 5.49 1.40 -15.64
N TYR A 29 6.78 1.72 -15.65
CA TYR A 29 7.83 0.97 -16.32
C TYR A 29 8.87 0.50 -15.30
N ALA A 30 9.38 -0.71 -15.50
CA ALA A 30 10.52 -1.27 -14.78
C ALA A 30 11.61 -1.68 -15.78
N ASN A 31 12.80 -1.09 -15.65
CA ASN A 31 13.92 -1.26 -16.56
C ASN A 31 13.52 -1.04 -18.04
N GLY A 32 12.70 -0.02 -18.29
CA GLY A 32 12.17 0.33 -19.62
C GLY A 32 11.02 -0.53 -20.13
N ASN A 33 10.61 -1.58 -19.41
CA ASN A 33 9.46 -2.42 -19.79
C ASN A 33 8.21 -1.97 -19.05
N MET A 34 7.09 -1.79 -19.76
CA MET A 34 5.81 -1.43 -19.13
C MET A 34 5.31 -2.59 -18.26
N ILE A 35 5.00 -2.29 -17.00
CA ILE A 35 4.47 -3.25 -16.01
C ILE A 35 3.06 -2.89 -15.52
N ALA A 36 2.61 -1.66 -15.75
CA ALA A 36 1.21 -1.26 -15.65
C ALA A 36 0.89 -0.19 -16.70
N ASN A 37 -0.32 -0.25 -17.25
CA ASN A 37 -0.86 0.66 -18.25
C ASN A 37 -2.10 1.35 -17.66
N GLY A 38 -2.17 2.68 -17.73
CA GLY A 38 -3.35 3.45 -17.31
C GLY A 38 -3.78 3.17 -15.87
N LEU A 39 -2.82 2.98 -14.95
CA LEU A 39 -3.12 2.75 -13.54
C LEU A 39 -3.72 4.02 -12.95
N SER A 40 -5.02 4.00 -12.65
CA SER A 40 -5.76 5.15 -12.15
C SER A 40 -5.63 5.33 -10.64
N TYR A 41 -5.90 6.54 -10.13
CA TYR A 41 -5.90 6.82 -8.69
C TYR A 41 -6.76 5.81 -7.91
N LYS A 42 -6.20 5.30 -6.80
CA LYS A 42 -6.70 4.19 -5.95
C LYS A 42 -6.64 2.80 -6.54
N GLN A 43 -6.22 2.63 -7.79
CA GLN A 43 -6.15 1.32 -8.41
C GLN A 43 -4.88 0.58 -7.97
N LEU A 44 -5.04 -0.72 -7.74
CA LEU A 44 -3.95 -1.67 -7.55
C LEU A 44 -3.87 -2.63 -8.73
N THR A 45 -2.67 -3.09 -9.05
CA THR A 45 -2.48 -4.24 -9.95
C THR A 45 -2.63 -5.55 -9.19
N ASN A 46 -2.74 -6.65 -9.94
CA ASN A 46 -2.41 -7.96 -9.39
C ASN A 46 -0.92 -8.04 -9.03
N TYR A 47 -0.55 -9.05 -8.23
CA TYR A 47 0.86 -9.34 -7.98
C TYR A 47 1.56 -9.80 -9.26
N LEU A 48 2.70 -9.19 -9.52
CA LEU A 48 3.66 -9.54 -10.54
C LEU A 48 4.79 -10.32 -9.87
N SER A 49 5.14 -11.48 -10.42
CA SER A 49 6.35 -12.19 -10.01
C SER A 49 7.54 -11.54 -10.69
N VAL A 50 8.52 -11.09 -9.90
CA VAL A 50 9.71 -10.42 -10.38
C VAL A 50 10.96 -11.04 -9.76
N PRO A 51 12.07 -11.13 -10.51
CA PRO A 51 13.37 -11.43 -9.93
C PRO A 51 13.70 -10.47 -8.76
N SER A 52 14.39 -10.97 -7.73
CA SER A 52 15.06 -10.08 -6.78
C SER A 52 16.13 -9.22 -7.46
N GLY A 53 16.30 -7.97 -7.03
CA GLY A 53 17.31 -7.06 -7.58
C GLY A 53 16.93 -5.59 -7.54
N ASN A 54 17.77 -4.76 -8.18
CA ASN A 54 17.50 -3.34 -8.37
C ASN A 54 16.71 -3.12 -9.67
N TYR A 55 15.69 -2.28 -9.59
CA TYR A 55 14.85 -1.88 -10.71
C TYR A 55 14.91 -0.37 -10.88
N ASN A 56 15.13 0.09 -12.11
CA ASN A 56 14.82 1.45 -12.49
C ASN A 56 13.32 1.55 -12.72
N ILE A 57 12.63 2.32 -11.90
CA ILE A 57 11.20 2.55 -12.03
C ILE A 57 10.96 3.94 -12.59
N GLU A 58 10.15 4.00 -13.63
CA GLU A 58 9.71 5.23 -14.25
C GLU A 58 8.18 5.25 -14.30
N ILE A 59 7.58 6.37 -13.92
CA ILE A 59 6.14 6.59 -13.97
C ILE A 59 5.90 7.76 -14.91
N PHE A 60 5.07 7.55 -15.93
CA PHE A 60 4.66 8.57 -16.88
C PHE A 60 3.16 8.80 -16.76
N PRO A 61 2.65 10.01 -17.04
CA PRO A 61 1.23 10.16 -17.33
C PRO A 61 0.81 9.21 -18.45
N GLU A 62 -0.38 8.62 -18.34
CA GLU A 62 -0.90 7.62 -19.29
C GLU A 62 -0.75 8.09 -20.75
N GLY A 63 -0.19 7.22 -21.59
CA GLY A 63 0.03 7.49 -23.00
C GLY A 63 1.21 8.43 -23.32
N GLN A 64 1.94 8.92 -22.31
CA GLN A 64 3.15 9.72 -22.48
C GLN A 64 4.43 8.91 -22.24
N LYS A 65 5.55 9.33 -22.84
CA LYS A 65 6.86 8.64 -22.70
C LYS A 65 8.09 9.54 -22.55
N ASN A 66 7.94 10.86 -22.63
CA ASN A 66 9.10 11.76 -22.69
C ASN A 66 9.45 12.35 -21.32
N ASN A 67 8.45 12.64 -20.49
CA ASN A 67 8.62 13.33 -19.22
C ASN A 67 8.04 12.46 -18.10
N PRO A 68 8.86 11.65 -17.41
CA PRO A 68 8.38 10.89 -16.27
C PRO A 68 8.04 11.84 -15.13
N VAL A 69 6.93 11.57 -14.43
CA VAL A 69 6.61 12.24 -13.17
C VAL A 69 7.43 11.66 -12.01
N LEU A 70 7.90 10.43 -12.14
CA LEU A 70 8.83 9.79 -11.22
C LEU A 70 9.88 9.01 -12.01
N SER A 71 11.15 9.13 -11.63
CA SER A 71 12.23 8.26 -12.08
C SER A 71 13.14 7.96 -10.90
N GLY A 72 13.37 6.68 -10.60
CA GLY A 72 14.16 6.30 -9.43
C GLY A 72 14.47 4.82 -9.38
N GLN A 73 15.37 4.45 -8.46
CA GLN A 73 15.73 3.05 -8.24
C GLN A 73 15.01 2.49 -7.02
N VAL A 74 14.54 1.25 -7.14
CA VAL A 74 14.01 0.46 -6.02
C VAL A 74 14.77 -0.86 -5.91
N ASN A 75 15.08 -1.27 -4.70
CA ASN A 75 15.64 -2.59 -4.43
C ASN A 75 14.52 -3.53 -3.99
N ILE A 76 14.40 -4.67 -4.66
CA ILE A 76 13.47 -5.76 -4.31
C ILE A 76 14.29 -6.92 -3.74
N PRO A 77 14.27 -7.13 -2.41
CA PRO A 77 14.90 -8.27 -1.76
C PRO A 77 14.35 -9.61 -2.27
N ALA A 78 15.14 -10.67 -2.18
CA ALA A 78 14.69 -12.04 -2.47
C ALA A 78 13.60 -12.53 -1.51
N ASN A 79 12.70 -13.39 -2.00
CA ASN A 79 11.64 -14.05 -1.22
C ASN A 79 10.74 -13.09 -0.45
N SER A 80 10.36 -12.00 -1.09
CA SER A 80 9.58 -10.94 -0.46
C SER A 80 8.30 -10.65 -1.25
N ALA A 81 7.33 -10.07 -0.57
CA ALA A 81 6.14 -9.50 -1.17
C ALA A 81 6.06 -8.02 -0.80
N PHE A 82 5.72 -7.16 -1.76
CA PHE A 82 5.58 -5.72 -1.56
C PHE A 82 4.36 -5.17 -2.29
N THR A 83 3.73 -4.18 -1.65
CA THR A 83 2.98 -3.15 -2.37
C THR A 83 3.92 -1.98 -2.67
N ALA A 84 4.17 -1.69 -3.94
CA ALA A 84 4.89 -0.49 -4.37
C ALA A 84 3.88 0.61 -4.69
N ALA A 85 3.74 1.58 -3.78
CA ALA A 85 2.77 2.65 -3.88
C ALA A 85 3.41 3.94 -4.43
N ALA A 86 2.83 4.51 -5.50
CA ALA A 86 3.09 5.88 -5.90
C ALA A 86 2.31 6.82 -4.96
N ILE A 87 3.00 7.65 -4.19
CA ILE A 87 2.45 8.47 -3.10
C ILE A 87 2.90 9.93 -3.23
N SER A 88 2.46 10.80 -2.31
CA SER A 88 2.64 12.26 -2.34
C SER A 88 1.93 12.92 -3.52
N GLU A 89 1.92 14.24 -3.53
CA GLU A 89 1.37 15.06 -4.61
C GLU A 89 2.46 15.42 -5.63
N LEU A 90 2.10 15.60 -6.91
CA LEU A 90 2.95 16.27 -7.89
C LEU A 90 3.27 17.70 -7.42
N PRO A 91 4.51 18.18 -7.65
CA PRO A 91 5.60 17.53 -8.38
C PRO A 91 6.44 16.53 -7.55
N ASP A 92 6.15 16.35 -6.27
CA ASP A 92 6.95 15.58 -5.30
C ASP A 92 6.50 14.11 -5.16
N ILE A 93 5.93 13.54 -6.23
CA ILE A 93 5.51 12.14 -6.26
C ILE A 93 6.70 11.22 -5.94
N SER A 94 6.47 10.21 -5.11
CA SER A 94 7.52 9.28 -4.67
C SER A 94 7.00 7.84 -4.65
N MET A 95 7.91 6.87 -4.67
CA MET A 95 7.57 5.45 -4.55
C MET A 95 7.88 4.96 -3.15
N LEU A 96 6.87 4.38 -2.49
CA LEU A 96 7.01 3.73 -1.19
C LEU A 96 6.86 2.22 -1.36
N LEU A 97 7.85 1.46 -0.91
CA LEU A 97 7.76 0.01 -0.80
C LEU A 97 7.20 -0.37 0.57
N ILE A 98 6.03 -0.99 0.56
CA ILE A 98 5.35 -1.46 1.77
C ILE A 98 5.48 -2.97 1.81
N GLN A 99 6.33 -3.46 2.70
CA GLN A 99 6.59 -4.89 2.81
C GLN A 99 5.35 -5.61 3.32
N GLU A 100 5.05 -6.74 2.70
CA GLU A 100 4.05 -7.68 3.16
C GLU A 100 4.78 -8.84 3.83
N ILE A 101 4.47 -9.07 5.09
CA ILE A 101 5.08 -10.14 5.85
C ILE A 101 4.27 -11.41 5.61
N TYR A 102 4.92 -12.41 5.02
CA TYR A 102 4.39 -13.76 5.04
C TYR A 102 4.39 -14.28 6.48
N LYS A 103 3.21 -14.56 7.03
CA LYS A 103 3.08 -15.16 8.37
C LYS A 103 2.77 -16.67 8.20
N PRO A 104 3.77 -17.57 8.20
CA PRO A 104 3.56 -19.00 7.93
C PRO A 104 2.71 -19.75 8.99
N ARG A 105 2.34 -19.09 10.10
CA ARG A 105 1.66 -19.70 11.25
C ARG A 105 0.47 -18.86 11.72
N LEU A 106 -0.39 -18.44 10.80
CA LEU A 106 -1.63 -17.75 11.16
C LEU A 106 -2.74 -18.73 11.52
N ASN A 107 -3.58 -18.32 12.48
CA ASN A 107 -4.78 -19.03 12.84
C ASN A 107 -5.81 -18.84 11.73
N LYS A 108 -6.15 -19.94 11.03
CA LYS A 108 -7.10 -19.90 9.92
C LYS A 108 -8.52 -19.53 10.33
N ASP A 109 -8.86 -19.59 11.62
CA ASP A 109 -10.18 -19.17 12.13
C ASP A 109 -10.29 -17.65 12.36
N LYS A 110 -9.18 -16.93 12.24
CA LYS A 110 -9.09 -15.47 12.46
C LYS A 110 -9.00 -14.71 11.14
N SER A 111 -9.16 -13.40 11.24
CA SER A 111 -8.81 -12.43 10.18
C SER A 111 -7.67 -11.54 10.67
N TYR A 112 -6.94 -10.95 9.73
CA TYR A 112 -5.82 -10.07 10.04
C TYR A 112 -5.96 -8.75 9.30
N VAL A 113 -5.77 -7.64 10.00
CA VAL A 113 -5.89 -6.30 9.43
C VAL A 113 -4.73 -5.42 9.86
N ARG A 114 -4.21 -4.60 8.95
CA ARG A 114 -3.29 -3.50 9.28
C ARG A 114 -3.80 -2.20 8.68
N PHE A 115 -3.28 -1.10 9.20
CA PHE A 115 -3.50 0.23 8.63
C PHE A 115 -2.23 0.75 7.96
N VAL A 116 -2.39 1.47 6.86
CA VAL A 116 -1.31 2.14 6.12
C VAL A 116 -1.71 3.58 5.86
N HIS A 117 -0.88 4.53 6.27
CA HIS A 117 -1.21 5.94 6.11
C HIS A 117 -0.49 6.58 4.92
N LEU A 118 -1.24 6.84 3.84
CA LEU A 118 -0.72 7.40 2.58
C LEU A 118 -1.31 8.77 2.19
N SER A 119 -2.01 9.45 3.10
CA SER A 119 -2.54 10.81 2.85
C SER A 119 -1.48 11.85 3.23
N PRO A 120 -0.89 12.58 2.26
CA PRO A 120 0.34 13.36 2.47
C PRO A 120 0.19 14.61 3.34
N ASN A 121 -1.02 15.19 3.41
CA ASN A 121 -1.27 16.42 4.16
C ASN A 121 -1.92 16.18 5.54
N ALA A 122 -2.13 14.92 5.92
CA ALA A 122 -2.72 14.56 7.20
C ALA A 122 -1.64 14.43 8.29
N PRO A 123 -1.96 14.81 9.54
CA PRO A 123 -1.10 14.48 10.68
C PRO A 123 -1.14 12.97 10.96
N ALA A 124 -0.32 12.51 11.91
CA ALA A 124 -0.44 11.15 12.44
C ALA A 124 -1.87 10.87 12.95
N VAL A 125 -2.29 9.61 12.85
CA VAL A 125 -3.65 9.18 13.16
C VAL A 125 -3.75 8.00 14.13
N ASP A 126 -4.80 8.03 14.95
CA ASP A 126 -5.30 6.91 15.73
C ASP A 126 -6.47 6.23 14.99
N ILE A 127 -6.48 4.90 14.97
CA ILE A 127 -7.53 4.09 14.35
C ILE A 127 -8.30 3.40 15.46
N THR A 128 -9.61 3.64 15.50
CA THR A 128 -10.48 3.23 16.61
C THR A 128 -11.74 2.54 16.10
N LEU A 129 -12.38 1.76 16.96
CA LEU A 129 -13.77 1.33 16.79
C LEU A 129 -14.72 2.42 17.31
N PRO A 130 -16.01 2.43 16.89
CA PRO A 130 -16.98 3.43 17.34
C PRO A 130 -17.18 3.48 18.85
N ASN A 131 -16.93 2.38 19.56
CA ASN A 131 -17.00 2.31 21.02
C ASN A 131 -15.78 2.93 21.73
N GLY A 132 -14.83 3.51 20.98
CA GLY A 132 -13.62 4.15 21.51
C GLY A 132 -12.41 3.22 21.68
N THR A 133 -12.55 1.92 21.41
CA THR A 133 -11.42 0.98 21.44
C THR A 133 -10.38 1.40 20.40
N LYS A 134 -9.15 1.70 20.83
CA LYS A 134 -8.04 2.00 19.92
C LYS A 134 -7.43 0.69 19.42
N LEU A 135 -7.32 0.56 18.10
CA LEU A 135 -6.69 -0.58 17.43
C LEU A 135 -5.23 -0.28 17.08
N PHE A 136 -5.00 0.93 16.56
CA PHE A 136 -3.68 1.44 16.20
C PHE A 136 -3.58 2.89 16.63
N GLN A 137 -2.37 3.33 16.96
CA GLN A 137 -2.12 4.68 17.46
C GLN A 137 -0.91 5.28 16.78
N ASP A 138 -0.94 6.61 16.66
CA ASP A 138 0.17 7.43 16.18
C ASP A 138 0.79 6.95 14.86
N VAL A 139 -0.04 6.55 13.90
CA VAL A 139 0.43 6.11 12.59
C VAL A 139 0.71 7.34 11.73
N ALA A 140 1.98 7.65 11.49
CA ALA A 140 2.39 8.81 10.70
C ALA A 140 2.30 8.56 9.18
N TYR A 141 2.36 9.63 8.38
CA TYR A 141 2.40 9.51 6.92
C TYR A 141 3.58 8.64 6.46
N LYS A 142 3.33 7.74 5.50
CA LYS A 142 4.22 6.69 4.99
C LYS A 142 4.47 5.51 5.94
N GLU A 143 3.85 5.50 7.12
CA GLU A 143 3.92 4.37 8.03
C GLU A 143 2.80 3.36 7.78
N HIS A 144 3.06 2.15 8.27
CA HIS A 144 2.09 1.07 8.33
C HIS A 144 2.24 0.34 9.66
N THR A 145 1.14 -0.22 10.14
CA THR A 145 1.12 -0.98 11.38
C THR A 145 1.50 -2.44 11.10
N ASP A 146 1.84 -3.16 12.17
CA ASP A 146 1.76 -4.61 12.14
C ASP A 146 0.31 -5.06 11.92
N TYR A 147 0.16 -6.28 11.40
CA TYR A 147 -1.15 -6.93 11.31
C TYR A 147 -1.66 -7.32 12.70
N LEU A 148 -2.84 -6.80 13.03
CA LEU A 148 -3.63 -7.16 14.19
C LEU A 148 -4.51 -8.38 13.86
N GLU A 149 -4.48 -9.39 14.74
CA GLU A 149 -5.40 -10.53 14.69
C GLU A 149 -6.76 -10.11 15.25
N VAL A 150 -7.83 -10.42 14.54
CA VAL A 150 -9.21 -10.14 14.95
C VAL A 150 -10.13 -11.32 14.63
N ASP A 151 -11.29 -11.37 15.29
CA ASP A 151 -12.35 -12.28 14.90
C ASP A 151 -12.92 -11.87 13.53
N PRO A 152 -13.32 -12.83 12.68
CA PRO A 152 -14.03 -12.50 11.44
C PRO A 152 -15.36 -11.81 11.74
N GLY A 153 -15.72 -10.82 10.94
CA GLY A 153 -16.95 -10.05 11.15
C GLY A 153 -16.96 -8.74 10.38
N ASN A 154 -18.06 -7.99 10.53
CA ASN A 154 -18.18 -6.66 9.96
C ASN A 154 -17.73 -5.60 10.97
N TYR A 155 -16.80 -4.75 10.56
CA TYR A 155 -16.25 -3.70 11.41
C TYR A 155 -16.52 -2.31 10.80
N THR A 156 -16.63 -1.32 11.67
CA THR A 156 -16.51 0.08 11.29
C THR A 156 -15.24 0.62 11.91
N LEU A 157 -14.36 1.21 11.12
CA LEU A 157 -13.18 1.91 11.63
C LEU A 157 -13.43 3.42 11.64
N GLN A 158 -12.87 4.09 12.64
CA GLN A 158 -12.80 5.55 12.72
C GLN A 158 -11.34 5.98 12.77
N VAL A 159 -10.97 6.89 11.88
CA VAL A 159 -9.65 7.53 11.85
C VAL A 159 -9.77 8.90 12.51
N LYS A 160 -8.87 9.19 13.46
CA LYS A 160 -8.82 10.43 14.23
C LYS A 160 -7.38 10.95 14.21
N PRO A 161 -7.14 12.27 14.14
CA PRO A 161 -5.80 12.81 14.37
C PRO A 161 -5.29 12.38 15.74
N THR A 162 -4.02 12.00 15.86
CA THR A 162 -3.40 11.62 17.14
C THR A 162 -3.60 12.73 18.18
N GLY A 163 -4.09 12.36 19.37
CA GLY A 163 -4.39 13.31 20.44
C GLY A 163 -5.69 14.10 20.26
N GLY A 164 -6.38 13.94 19.12
CA GLY A 164 -7.70 14.50 18.84
C GLY A 164 -8.84 13.53 19.12
N ASN A 165 -10.06 14.08 19.25
CA ASN A 165 -11.29 13.28 19.45
C ASN A 165 -12.24 13.30 18.25
N GLN A 166 -12.01 14.19 17.28
CA GLN A 166 -12.84 14.30 16.09
C GLN A 166 -12.48 13.21 15.09
N THR A 167 -13.48 12.43 14.68
CA THR A 167 -13.35 11.49 13.55
C THR A 167 -13.25 12.27 12.25
N VAL A 168 -12.16 12.06 11.51
CA VAL A 168 -11.90 12.68 10.20
C VAL A 168 -12.23 11.75 9.03
N LEU A 169 -12.26 10.44 9.27
CA LEU A 169 -12.73 9.44 8.31
C LEU A 169 -13.43 8.31 9.06
N THR A 170 -14.60 7.90 8.55
CA THR A 170 -15.28 6.67 8.98
C THR A 170 -15.24 5.68 7.82
N VAL A 171 -14.79 4.47 8.08
CA VAL A 171 -14.75 3.36 7.12
C VAL A 171 -15.78 2.33 7.57
N PRO A 172 -17.03 2.41 7.06
CA PRO A 172 -18.06 1.43 7.38
C PRO A 172 -17.82 0.12 6.62
N ASP A 173 -18.55 -0.90 7.03
CA ASP A 173 -18.73 -2.15 6.28
C ASP A 173 -17.43 -2.88 5.90
N LEU A 174 -16.46 -2.83 6.81
CA LEU A 174 -15.20 -3.56 6.70
C LEU A 174 -15.44 -5.04 7.00
N ASN A 175 -15.85 -5.80 5.98
CA ASN A 175 -16.11 -7.23 6.10
C ASN A 175 -14.80 -8.03 6.12
N LEU A 176 -14.38 -8.42 7.33
CA LEU A 176 -13.17 -9.19 7.58
C LEU A 176 -13.51 -10.68 7.60
N GLU A 177 -13.17 -11.37 6.52
CA GLU A 177 -13.46 -12.79 6.38
C GLU A 177 -12.40 -13.66 7.07
N ARG A 178 -12.83 -14.86 7.48
CA ARG A 178 -11.96 -15.89 8.05
C ARG A 178 -10.83 -16.23 7.07
N GLY A 179 -9.61 -16.34 7.59
CA GLY A 179 -8.43 -16.78 6.83
C GLY A 179 -7.89 -15.75 5.85
N LYS A 180 -8.36 -14.50 5.89
CA LYS A 180 -7.89 -13.42 5.02
C LYS A 180 -7.03 -12.41 5.77
N ILE A 181 -6.08 -11.83 5.04
CA ILE A 181 -5.23 -10.74 5.49
C ILE A 181 -5.61 -9.48 4.69
N TYR A 182 -5.79 -8.36 5.38
CA TYR A 182 -6.17 -7.09 4.78
C TYR A 182 -5.23 -5.95 5.14
N SER A 183 -5.01 -5.07 4.16
CA SER A 183 -4.46 -3.74 4.37
C SER A 183 -5.56 -2.70 4.16
N VAL A 184 -5.71 -1.77 5.09
CA VAL A 184 -6.56 -0.58 4.95
C VAL A 184 -5.67 0.64 4.75
N TYR A 185 -5.68 1.18 3.53
CA TYR A 185 -4.89 2.35 3.15
C TYR A 185 -5.73 3.62 3.33
N ALA A 186 -5.26 4.60 4.10
CA ALA A 186 -5.81 5.95 4.04
C ALA A 186 -5.11 6.74 2.93
N VAL A 187 -5.88 7.22 1.96
CA VAL A 187 -5.42 7.99 0.79
C VAL A 187 -6.24 9.26 0.64
N GLY A 188 -5.85 10.16 -0.26
CA GLY A 188 -6.53 11.44 -0.47
C GLY A 188 -5.97 12.51 0.44
N LEU A 189 -6.74 13.59 0.60
CA LEU A 189 -6.31 14.80 1.28
C LEU A 189 -7.33 15.23 2.33
N VAL A 190 -6.83 15.71 3.47
CA VAL A 190 -7.67 16.36 4.49
C VAL A 190 -8.05 17.76 3.99
N GLY A 191 -9.35 18.02 3.87
CA GLY A 191 -9.90 19.33 3.51
C GLY A 191 -9.66 19.78 2.06
N GLN A 192 -9.24 18.87 1.17
CA GLN A 192 -9.02 19.13 -0.25
C GLN A 192 -9.52 17.94 -1.10
N GLU A 193 -9.54 18.08 -2.42
CA GLU A 193 -9.90 17.00 -3.33
C GLU A 193 -8.67 16.36 -3.99
N PRO A 194 -8.64 15.02 -4.16
CA PRO A 194 -9.63 14.05 -3.68
C PRO A 194 -9.63 13.96 -2.15
N SER A 195 -10.82 13.98 -1.55
CA SER A 195 -10.99 13.91 -0.09
C SER A 195 -10.41 12.63 0.54
N LEU A 196 -10.01 12.74 1.80
CA LEU A 196 -9.50 11.63 2.61
C LEU A 196 -10.48 10.45 2.60
N GLU A 197 -10.00 9.28 2.21
CA GLU A 197 -10.79 8.06 2.11
C GLU A 197 -9.94 6.81 2.40
N ALA A 198 -10.60 5.65 2.48
CA ALA A 198 -9.93 4.38 2.69
C ALA A 198 -10.04 3.46 1.48
N VAL A 199 -8.94 2.79 1.12
CA VAL A 199 -8.90 1.68 0.17
C VAL A 199 -8.56 0.42 0.95
N MET A 200 -9.49 -0.53 0.97
CA MET A 200 -9.28 -1.84 1.59
C MET A 200 -8.83 -2.85 0.54
N VAL A 201 -7.78 -3.60 0.84
CA VAL A 201 -7.19 -4.58 -0.07
C VAL A 201 -7.00 -5.91 0.66
N THR A 202 -7.31 -7.01 -0.02
CA THR A 202 -6.94 -8.36 0.44
C THR A 202 -5.51 -8.66 0.02
N ASP A 203 -4.60 -8.82 0.97
CA ASP A 203 -3.19 -9.12 0.71
C ASP A 203 -2.97 -10.60 0.42
N SER A 204 -3.67 -11.46 1.16
CA SER A 204 -3.54 -12.91 1.03
C SER A 204 -4.74 -13.65 1.61
N THR A 205 -4.88 -14.90 1.20
CA THR A 205 -5.88 -15.88 1.68
C THR A 205 -5.19 -17.19 2.03
N TYR A 206 -5.59 -17.84 3.14
CA TYR A 206 -5.05 -19.13 3.60
C TYR A 206 -5.94 -20.35 3.36
#